data_AF-A0A7S2G6J2-F1
#
_entry.id   AF-A0A7S2G6J2-F1
#
_cell.length_a   1.000
_cell.length_b   1.000
_cell.length_c   1.000
_cell.angle_alpha   90.00
_cell.angle_beta   90.00
_cell.angle_gamma   90.00
#
_symmetry.space_group_name_H-M   'P 1'
#
loop_
_entity.id
_entity.type
_entity.pdbx_description
1 polymer ?
#
loop_
_entity_poly.entity_id
_entity_poly.type
_entity_poly.pdbx_seq_one_letter_code
_entity_poly.pdbx_strand_id
1 'polypeptide(L)'
;QFVLHERDVQLAAVRRGLGAVIPLGVLSLLTASEFELLVAGSGDWNVSNLKKQAIVSTPRGGEDQRAAHTAAVEYLWQMLEEMTSEEKALFCLFARGSSRMPADCAGVKLKLEH
;
A
#
# COMPACT_ATOMS: atom_id res chain seq x y z
N GLN A 1 -25.91 -30.86 3.52
CA GLN A 1 -24.58 -30.25 3.68
C GLN A 1 -23.64 -30.80 2.61
N PHE A 2 -23.51 -30.18 1.44
CA PHE A 2 -22.63 -30.71 0.37
C PHE A 2 -21.93 -29.65 -0.50
N VAL A 3 -22.28 -28.37 -0.40
CA VAL A 3 -21.74 -27.30 -1.28
C VAL A 3 -20.32 -26.86 -0.89
N LEU A 4 -19.88 -27.13 0.35
CA LEU A 4 -18.61 -26.60 0.87
C LEU A 4 -17.34 -27.33 0.41
N HIS A 5 -17.45 -28.57 -0.11
CA HIS A 5 -16.28 -29.42 -0.43
C HIS A 5 -15.97 -29.48 -1.93
N GLU A 6 -16.79 -28.85 -2.78
CA GLU A 6 -16.60 -28.84 -4.24
C GLU A 6 -15.25 -28.19 -4.64
N ARG A 7 -14.67 -27.38 -3.74
CA ARG A 7 -13.44 -26.61 -3.96
C ARG A 7 -12.23 -27.15 -3.19
N ASP A 8 -12.34 -28.31 -2.53
CA ASP A 8 -11.29 -28.83 -1.63
C ASP A 8 -9.96 -29.08 -2.34
N VAL A 9 -10.00 -29.52 -3.59
CA VAL A 9 -8.80 -29.78 -4.40
C VAL A 9 -8.04 -28.48 -4.66
N GLN A 10 -8.75 -27.40 -5.00
CA GLN A 10 -8.17 -26.07 -5.22
C GLN A 10 -7.64 -25.50 -3.90
N LEU A 11 -8.39 -25.63 -2.81
CA LEU A 11 -7.97 -25.16 -1.48
C LEU A 11 -6.71 -25.90 -0.99
N ALA A 12 -6.63 -27.21 -1.21
CA ALA A 12 -5.46 -28.01 -0.87
C ALA A 12 -4.24 -27.66 -1.72
N ALA A 13 -4.43 -27.29 -3.00
CA ALA A 13 -3.36 -26.80 -3.85
C ALA A 13 -2.83 -25.43 -3.38
N VAL A 14 -3.73 -24.48 -3.07
CA VAL A 14 -3.37 -23.16 -2.51
C VAL A 14 -2.65 -23.33 -1.17
N ARG A 15 -3.16 -24.17 -0.27
CA ARG A 15 -2.53 -24.43 1.03
C ARG A 15 -1.13 -25.03 0.90
N ARG A 16 -0.94 -25.97 -0.04
CA ARG A 16 0.39 -26.53 -0.32
C ARG A 16 1.35 -25.49 -0.89
N GLY A 17 0.90 -24.67 -1.85
CA GLY A 17 1.70 -23.60 -2.42
C GLY A 17 2.09 -22.56 -1.38
N LEU A 18 1.14 -22.11 -0.56
CA LEU A 18 1.39 -21.16 0.50
C LEU A 18 2.32 -21.73 1.58
N GLY A 19 2.13 -23.00 1.97
CA GLY A 19 2.99 -23.71 2.92
C GLY A 19 4.43 -23.94 2.44
N ALA A 20 4.68 -23.84 1.13
CA ALA A 20 6.03 -23.90 0.57
C ALA A 20 6.80 -22.57 0.69
N VAL A 21 6.09 -21.46 0.87
CA VAL A 21 6.67 -20.11 0.98
C VAL A 21 6.68 -19.64 2.43
N ILE A 22 5.61 -19.93 3.17
CA ILE A 22 5.41 -19.49 4.56
C ILE A 22 5.16 -20.74 5.43
N PRO A 23 5.86 -20.92 6.56
CA PRO A 23 5.60 -22.03 7.47
C PRO A 23 4.13 -22.05 7.92
N LEU A 24 3.46 -23.18 7.73
CA LEU A 24 2.03 -23.34 8.05
C LEU A 24 1.69 -23.04 9.52
N GLY A 25 2.64 -23.24 10.43
CA GLY A 25 2.48 -22.89 11.84
C GLY A 25 2.32 -21.39 12.09
N VAL A 26 2.93 -20.54 11.26
CA VAL A 26 2.77 -19.08 11.35
C VAL A 26 1.40 -18.67 10.81
N LEU A 27 0.94 -19.33 9.73
CA LEU A 27 -0.39 -19.08 9.18
C LEU A 27 -1.51 -19.45 10.15
N SER A 28 -1.33 -20.47 11.01
CA SER A 28 -2.32 -20.81 12.05
C SER A 28 -2.38 -19.81 13.20
N LEU A 29 -1.39 -18.92 13.34
CA LEU A 29 -1.39 -17.87 14.36
C LEU A 29 -2.08 -16.58 13.87
N LEU A 30 -2.25 -16.42 12.56
CA LEU A 30 -2.87 -15.24 11.96
C LEU A 30 -4.37 -15.44 11.82
N THR A 31 -5.13 -14.40 12.14
CA THR A 31 -6.53 -14.28 11.75
C THR A 31 -6.65 -14.02 10.24
N ALA A 32 -7.83 -14.28 9.67
CA ALA A 32 -8.10 -14.01 8.26
C ALA A 32 -7.81 -12.54 7.88
N SER A 33 -8.16 -11.60 8.77
CA SER A 33 -7.94 -10.16 8.55
C SER A 33 -6.47 -9.75 8.60
N GLU A 34 -5.67 -10.35 9.49
CA GLU A 34 -4.22 -10.08 9.55
C GLU A 34 -3.51 -10.64 8.31
N PHE A 35 -3.91 -11.84 7.85
CA PHE A 35 -3.39 -12.41 6.61
C PHE A 35 -3.75 -11.53 5.40
N GLU A 36 -5.00 -11.08 5.31
CA GLU A 36 -5.44 -10.15 4.28
C GLU A 36 -4.63 -8.85 4.32
N LEU A 37 -4.41 -8.27 5.50
CA LEU A 37 -3.62 -7.06 5.65
C LEU A 37 -2.17 -7.25 5.17
N LEU A 38 -1.56 -8.41 5.45
CA LEU A 38 -0.20 -8.73 5.01
C LEU A 38 -0.10 -8.91 3.49
N VAL A 39 -1.10 -9.53 2.88
CA VAL A 39 -1.08 -9.85 1.43
C VAL A 39 -1.58 -8.69 0.58
N ALA A 40 -2.71 -8.09 0.95
CA ALA A 40 -3.41 -7.08 0.18
C ALA A 40 -3.17 -5.65 0.67
N GLY A 41 -2.67 -5.45 1.90
CA GLY A 41 -2.48 -4.14 2.48
C GLY A 41 -3.77 -3.52 3.04
N SER A 42 -3.67 -2.30 3.58
CA SER A 42 -4.80 -1.53 4.10
C SER A 42 -5.37 -0.58 3.04
N GLY A 43 -6.69 -0.48 2.98
CA GLY A 43 -7.39 0.57 2.23
C GLY A 43 -7.49 1.88 3.01
N ASP A 44 -7.37 1.82 4.34
CA ASP A 44 -7.42 2.97 5.23
C ASP A 44 -5.99 3.33 5.65
N TRP A 45 -5.32 4.11 4.83
CA TRP A 45 -3.94 4.55 5.07
C TRP A 45 -3.90 6.05 5.36
N ASN A 46 -3.04 6.44 6.31
CA ASN A 46 -2.90 7.82 6.73
C ASN A 46 -1.81 8.52 5.90
N VAL A 47 -2.12 9.69 5.35
CA VAL A 47 -1.19 10.55 4.61
C VAL A 47 0.04 10.89 5.45
N SER A 48 -0.12 11.03 6.76
CA SER A 48 0.99 11.27 7.71
C SER A 48 2.02 10.14 7.69
N ASN A 49 1.58 8.89 7.52
CA ASN A 49 2.50 7.75 7.42
C ASN A 49 3.18 7.70 6.06
N LEU A 50 2.46 8.05 4.99
CA LEU A 50 3.03 8.18 3.65
C LEU A 50 4.11 9.28 3.60
N LYS A 51 3.85 10.45 4.19
CA LYS A 51 4.81 11.57 4.32
C LYS A 51 6.12 11.14 4.96
N LYS A 52 6.06 10.33 6.04
CA LYS A 52 7.27 9.83 6.74
C LYS A 52 8.13 8.91 5.87
N GLN A 53 7.52 8.20 4.92
CA GLN A 53 8.21 7.25 4.05
C GLN A 53 8.60 7.87 2.69
N ALA A 54 8.04 9.04 2.37
CA ALA A 54 8.31 9.74 1.11
C ALA A 54 9.73 10.32 1.08
N ILE A 55 10.35 10.23 -0.09
CA ILE A 55 11.66 10.80 -0.37
C ILE A 55 11.44 11.97 -1.33
N VAL A 56 11.62 13.18 -0.81
CA VAL A 56 11.51 14.41 -1.60
C VAL A 56 12.90 14.84 -2.04
N SER A 57 13.19 14.73 -3.34
CA SER A 57 14.45 15.18 -3.90
C SER A 57 14.45 16.71 -3.97
N THR A 58 15.58 17.34 -3.64
CA THR A 58 15.72 18.78 -3.87
C THR A 58 16.00 19.05 -5.34
N PRO A 59 15.27 19.97 -5.99
CA PRO A 59 15.51 20.30 -7.39
C PRO A 59 16.94 20.82 -7.60
N ARG A 60 17.53 20.44 -8.73
CA ARG A 60 18.75 21.06 -9.24
C ARG A 60 18.37 22.33 -10.00
N GLY A 61 18.25 23.44 -9.29
CA GLY A 61 17.79 24.71 -9.86
C GLY A 61 18.09 25.92 -8.97
N GLY A 62 17.77 27.11 -9.49
CA GLY A 62 17.84 28.37 -8.75
C GLY A 62 16.83 28.44 -7.60
N GLU A 63 16.93 29.49 -6.78
CA GLU A 63 16.10 29.68 -5.58
C GLU A 63 14.59 29.69 -5.89
N ASP A 64 14.20 30.31 -7.01
CA ASP A 64 12.81 30.34 -7.49
C ASP A 64 12.27 28.94 -7.82
N GLN A 65 13.09 28.07 -8.43
CA GLN A 65 12.69 26.70 -8.78
C GLN A 65 12.56 25.82 -7.53
N ARG A 66 13.41 26.04 -6.54
CA ARG A 66 13.29 25.39 -5.23
C ARG A 66 12.02 25.82 -4.50
N ALA A 67 11.69 27.11 -4.51
CA ALA A 67 10.47 27.62 -3.90
C ALA A 67 9.21 27.03 -4.56
N ALA A 68 9.17 27.02 -5.90
CA ALA A 68 8.05 26.45 -6.66
C ALA A 68 7.88 24.94 -6.41
N HIS A 69 8.97 24.18 -6.35
CA HIS A 69 8.92 22.75 -6.05
C HIS A 69 8.40 22.48 -4.63
N THR A 70 8.90 23.20 -3.63
CA THR A 70 8.42 23.07 -2.25
C THR A 70 6.92 23.34 -2.16
N ALA A 71 6.44 24.42 -2.81
CA ALA A 71 5.01 24.73 -2.86
C ALA A 71 4.21 23.62 -3.54
N ALA A 72 4.69 23.06 -4.66
CA ALA A 72 4.02 21.95 -5.35
C ALA A 72 3.91 20.68 -4.47
N VAL A 73 4.97 20.37 -3.72
CA VAL A 73 4.99 19.24 -2.78
C VAL A 73 3.99 19.48 -1.64
N GLU A 74 3.91 20.71 -1.10
CA GLU A 74 2.92 21.07 -0.08
C GLU A 74 1.49 20.94 -0.60
N TYR A 75 1.21 21.41 -1.82
CA TYR A 75 -0.11 21.25 -2.45
C TYR A 75 -0.49 19.79 -2.67
N LEU A 76 0.45 18.95 -3.11
CA LEU A 76 0.22 17.51 -3.24
C LEU A 76 -0.22 16.92 -1.91
N TRP A 77 0.47 17.27 -0.84
CA TRP A 77 0.15 16.77 0.50
C TRP A 77 -1.19 17.24 1.01
N GLN A 78 -1.55 18.50 0.77
CA GLN A 78 -2.86 19.03 1.12
C GLN A 78 -3.97 18.29 0.35
N MET A 79 -3.81 18.12 -0.96
CA MET A 79 -4.76 17.37 -1.79
C MET A 79 -4.95 15.93 -1.29
N LEU A 80 -3.87 15.23 -0.96
CA LEU A 80 -3.95 13.87 -0.42
C LEU A 80 -4.71 13.79 0.92
N GLU A 81 -4.62 14.83 1.76
CA GLU A 81 -5.36 14.89 3.03
C GLU A 81 -6.86 15.13 2.82
N GLU A 82 -7.22 15.90 1.80
CA GLU A 82 -8.60 16.23 1.43
C GLU A 82 -9.29 15.10 0.64
N MET A 83 -8.53 14.17 0.04
CA MET A 83 -9.07 13.05 -0.72
C MET A 83 -9.92 12.09 0.11
N THR A 84 -11.02 11.65 -0.49
CA THR A 84 -11.86 10.54 -0.03
C THR A 84 -11.11 9.20 -0.09
N SER A 85 -11.64 8.18 0.58
CA SER A 85 -11.06 6.83 0.55
C SER A 85 -11.00 6.23 -0.86
N GLU A 86 -11.99 6.55 -1.72
CA GLU A 86 -12.03 6.10 -3.12
C GLU A 86 -10.93 6.78 -3.94
N GLU A 87 -10.75 8.09 -3.80
CA GLU A 87 -9.70 8.86 -4.47
C GLU A 87 -8.30 8.42 -4.00
N LYS A 88 -8.14 8.12 -2.71
CA LYS A 88 -6.90 7.54 -2.16
C LYS A 88 -6.58 6.18 -2.78
N ALA A 89 -7.59 5.34 -3.01
CA ALA A 89 -7.41 4.06 -3.70
C ALA A 89 -6.97 4.26 -5.16
N LEU A 90 -7.55 5.25 -5.87
CA LEU A 90 -7.14 5.62 -7.22
C LEU A 90 -5.71 6.17 -7.26
N PHE A 91 -5.33 7.00 -6.30
CA PHE A 91 -3.96 7.47 -6.16
C PHE A 91 -2.98 6.30 -5.96
N CYS A 92 -3.34 5.33 -5.12
CA CYS A 92 -2.51 4.13 -4.93
C CYS A 92 -2.38 3.31 -6.22
N LEU A 93 -3.46 3.17 -6.99
CA LEU A 93 -3.42 2.51 -8.30
C LEU A 93 -2.49 3.24 -9.26
N PHE A 94 -2.57 4.57 -9.31
CA PHE A 94 -1.71 5.39 -10.15
C PHE A 94 -0.23 5.28 -9.74
N ALA A 95 0.08 5.40 -8.45
CA ALA A 95 1.45 5.45 -7.96
C ALA A 95 2.13 4.07 -7.83
N ARG A 96 1.37 3.02 -7.50
CA ARG A 96 1.89 1.69 -7.13
C ARG A 96 1.29 0.54 -7.93
N GLY A 97 0.23 0.76 -8.72
CA GLY A 97 -0.48 -0.30 -9.42
C GLY A 97 -1.36 -1.18 -8.52
N SER A 98 -1.65 -0.73 -7.30
CA SER A 98 -2.52 -1.44 -6.35
C SER A 98 -3.45 -0.46 -5.65
N SER A 99 -4.71 -0.83 -5.43
CA SER A 99 -5.70 0.00 -4.75
C SER A 99 -5.48 0.16 -3.24
N ARG A 100 -4.48 -0.53 -2.68
CA ARG A 100 -4.18 -0.55 -1.25
C ARG A 100 -2.72 -0.26 -0.98
N MET A 101 -2.44 0.38 0.15
CA MET A 101 -1.06 0.57 0.64
C MET A 101 -0.67 -0.61 1.54
N PRO A 102 0.62 -1.00 1.57
CA PRO A 102 1.13 -1.83 2.66
C PRO A 102 0.75 -1.24 4.03
N ALA A 103 0.58 -2.08 5.05
CA ALA A 103 0.29 -1.63 6.41
C ALA A 103 1.27 -0.52 6.83
N ASP A 104 0.73 0.56 7.42
CA ASP A 104 1.48 1.78 7.80
C ASP A 104 2.30 2.44 6.69
N CYS A 105 1.97 2.20 5.42
CA CYS A 105 2.76 2.60 4.26
C CYS A 105 4.22 2.06 4.31
N ALA A 106 4.44 0.98 5.06
CA ALA A 106 5.79 0.43 5.27
C ALA A 106 6.42 0.01 3.94
N GLY A 107 7.65 0.48 3.70
CA GLY A 107 8.40 0.15 2.48
C GLY A 107 7.91 0.88 1.22
N VAL A 108 6.91 1.75 1.31
CA VAL A 108 6.48 2.60 0.19
C VAL A 108 7.48 3.74 0.01
N LYS A 109 8.19 3.77 -1.12
CA LYS A 109 9.08 4.88 -1.48
C LYS A 109 8.39 5.74 -2.54
N LEU A 110 7.64 6.75 -2.10
CA LEU A 110 7.18 7.80 -3.00
C LEU A 110 8.36 8.73 -3.28
N LYS A 111 8.82 8.76 -4.52
CA LYS A 111 9.87 9.68 -4.97
C LYS A 111 9.21 10.87 -5.67
N LEU A 112 9.43 12.06 -5.11
CA LEU A 112 9.06 13.32 -5.75
C LEU A 112 10.36 13.90 -6.34
N GLU A 113 10.54 13.72 -7.66
CA GLU A 113 11.69 14.20 -8.43
C GLU A 113 11.20 15.17 -9.52
N HIS A 114 12.01 16.18 -9.81
CA HIS A 114 11.78 17.16 -10.88
C HIS A 114 12.88 17.05 -11.94
#